data_AF-A0A1E5H3B4-F1
#
_entry.id   AF-A0A1E5H3B4-F1
#
_cell.length_a   1.000
_cell.length_b   1.000
_cell.length_c   1.000
_cell.angle_alpha   90.00
_cell.angle_beta   90.00
_cell.angle_gamma   90.00
#
_symmetry.space_group_name_H-M   'P 1'
#
loop_
_entity.id
_entity.type
_entity.pdbx_description
1 polymer ?
#
loop_
_entity_poly.entity_id
_entity_poly.type
_entity_poly.pdbx_seq_one_letter_code
_entity_poly.pdbx_strand_id
1 'polypeptide(L)'
;MRDKKNYYQKYRRYYIWEGLLLSGWGINFMFFSKFYEHAVFYIDKKDKFIIQLLFLMNYYLQDILKYLLIGFVLMTLNVLLVLMFYIQNKRGDIKKKEMNGSMIAFLLGIIVNGIALMRTIIWPLFLVLFIASLTIVYIIYVITTYLYEDKDEFYEDNEQVKIEAHFQTKEDAEKYAKEFMAHWNDYFEKKGYRLVNHVKYDGKNQWHVEFVVQSMK
;
A
#
# COMPACT_ATOMS: atom_id res chain seq x y z
N MET A 1 2.45 -20.62 18.96
CA MET A 1 3.62 -19.74 19.20
C MET A 1 4.69 -19.81 18.11
N ARG A 2 4.93 -20.98 17.46
CA ARG A 2 5.89 -21.09 16.34
C ARG A 2 5.54 -20.20 15.13
N ASP A 3 4.26 -20.15 14.72
CA ASP A 3 3.82 -19.34 13.57
C ASP A 3 4.06 -17.84 13.76
N LYS A 4 3.75 -17.30 14.95
CA LYS A 4 4.04 -15.90 15.30
C LYS A 4 5.53 -15.57 15.19
N LYS A 5 6.40 -16.50 15.61
CA LYS A 5 7.86 -16.32 15.57
C LYS A 5 8.37 -16.21 14.14
N ASN A 6 7.81 -17.00 13.20
CA ASN A 6 8.11 -16.92 11.77
C ASN A 6 7.62 -15.62 11.13
N TYR A 7 6.44 -15.11 11.52
CA TYR A 7 5.92 -13.84 11.01
C TYR A 7 6.81 -12.65 11.35
N TYR A 8 7.16 -12.47 12.63
CA TYR A 8 8.04 -11.37 13.06
C TYR A 8 9.45 -11.49 12.47
N GLN A 9 9.96 -12.71 12.23
CA GLN A 9 11.24 -12.89 11.56
C GLN A 9 11.19 -12.47 10.09
N LYS A 10 10.11 -12.79 9.37
CA LYS A 10 9.90 -12.40 7.97
C LYS A 10 9.81 -10.88 7.80
N TYR A 11 9.14 -10.19 8.73
CA TYR A 11 8.92 -8.73 8.69
C TYR A 11 9.86 -7.92 9.60
N ARG A 12 10.91 -8.53 10.16
CA ARG A 12 11.83 -7.88 11.10
C ARG A 12 12.36 -6.55 10.59
N ARG A 13 12.69 -6.46 9.29
CA ARG A 13 13.19 -5.23 8.67
C ARG A 13 12.16 -4.09 8.72
N TYR A 14 10.88 -4.38 8.49
CA TYR A 14 9.82 -3.38 8.55
C TYR A 14 9.68 -2.78 9.94
N TYR A 15 9.66 -3.61 10.98
CA TYR A 15 9.59 -3.13 12.36
C TYR A 15 10.83 -2.35 12.79
N ILE A 16 12.02 -2.70 12.29
CA ILE A 16 13.24 -1.92 12.53
C ILE A 16 13.11 -0.53 11.88
N TRP A 17 12.67 -0.47 10.63
CA TRP A 17 12.45 0.79 9.92
C TRP A 17 11.35 1.63 10.59
N GLU A 18 10.27 1.01 11.05
CA GLU A 18 9.21 1.65 11.81
C GLU A 18 9.77 2.30 13.09
N GLY A 19 10.51 1.52 13.89
CA GLY A 19 11.12 2.01 15.13
C GLY A 19 12.09 3.18 14.88
N LEU A 20 12.89 3.12 13.81
CA LEU A 20 13.76 4.22 13.41
C LEU A 20 12.97 5.47 13.03
N LEU A 21 11.90 5.32 12.25
CA LEU A 21 11.06 6.45 11.85
C LEU A 21 10.30 7.05 13.03
N LEU A 22 9.78 6.24 13.94
CA LEU A 22 9.13 6.70 15.18
C LEU A 22 10.13 7.46 16.07
N SER A 23 11.36 6.97 16.17
CA SER A 23 12.43 7.67 16.90
C SER A 23 12.76 9.01 16.24
N GLY A 24 12.84 9.04 14.91
CA GLY A 24 13.02 10.27 14.14
C GLY A 24 11.91 11.29 14.37
N TRP A 25 10.65 10.82 14.39
CA TRP A 25 9.49 11.65 14.75
C TRP A 25 9.60 12.20 16.17
N GLY A 26 9.93 11.37 17.16
CA GLY A 26 10.09 11.79 18.54
C GLY A 26 11.18 12.86 18.71
N ILE A 27 12.32 12.68 18.05
CA ILE A 27 13.42 13.66 18.05
C ILE A 27 12.96 14.96 17.39
N ASN A 28 12.41 14.89 16.17
CA ASN A 28 11.95 16.06 15.44
C ASN A 28 10.88 16.84 16.23
N PHE A 29 9.92 16.12 16.84
CA PHE A 29 8.87 16.72 17.65
C PHE A 29 9.43 17.41 18.90
N MET A 30 10.40 16.81 19.58
CA MET A 30 11.03 17.40 20.76
C MET A 30 11.75 18.71 20.42
N PHE A 31 12.55 18.72 19.36
CA PHE A 31 13.27 19.92 18.92
C PHE A 31 12.32 20.99 18.39
N PHE A 32 11.36 20.61 17.56
CA PHE A 32 10.35 21.51 17.03
C PHE A 32 9.51 22.13 18.15
N SER A 33 9.12 21.36 19.17
CA SER A 33 8.32 21.87 20.29
C SER A 33 9.08 22.93 21.09
N LYS A 34 10.37 22.71 21.40
CA LYS A 34 11.21 23.70 22.07
C LYS A 34 11.37 24.97 21.25
N PHE A 35 11.63 24.82 19.95
CA PHE A 35 11.71 25.93 19.02
C PHE A 35 10.37 26.70 18.94
N TYR A 36 9.26 25.98 18.81
CA TYR A 36 7.94 26.54 18.64
C TYR A 36 7.47 27.30 19.89
N GLU A 37 7.75 26.78 21.08
CA GLU A 37 7.46 27.47 22.35
C GLU A 37 8.19 28.83 22.41
N HIS A 38 9.48 28.84 22.03
CA HIS A 38 10.26 30.07 21.96
C HIS A 38 9.72 31.04 20.90
N ALA A 39 9.40 30.54 19.70
CA ALA A 39 8.95 31.39 18.60
C ALA A 39 7.56 32.01 18.85
N VAL A 40 6.65 31.26 19.48
CA VAL A 40 5.28 31.72 19.77
C VAL A 40 5.20 32.61 21.00
N PHE A 41 6.18 32.57 21.90
CA PHE A 41 6.25 33.48 23.05
C PHE A 41 6.19 34.97 22.63
N TYR A 42 6.77 35.30 21.48
CA TYR A 42 6.81 36.67 20.94
C TYR A 42 5.57 37.08 20.14
N ILE A 43 4.59 36.20 19.98
CA ILE A 43 3.39 36.44 19.19
C ILE A 43 2.25 36.85 20.12
N ASP A 44 1.58 37.97 19.79
CA ASP A 44 0.33 38.30 20.46
C ASP A 44 -0.77 37.32 20.04
N LYS A 45 -1.27 36.55 21.01
CA LYS A 45 -2.33 35.56 20.80
C LYS A 45 -3.69 36.19 20.42
N LYS A 46 -3.86 37.50 20.63
CA LYS A 46 -5.07 38.24 20.25
C LYS A 46 -5.10 38.63 18.77
N ASP A 47 -3.95 38.58 18.09
CA ASP A 47 -3.87 38.92 16.68
C ASP A 47 -4.54 37.87 15.79
N LYS A 48 -4.91 38.26 14.58
CA LYS A 48 -5.48 37.33 13.59
C LYS A 48 -4.44 36.27 13.21
N PHE A 49 -4.91 35.04 13.00
CA PHE A 49 -4.08 33.89 12.60
C PHE A 49 -3.08 34.20 11.48
N ILE A 50 -3.51 34.91 10.43
CA ILE A 50 -2.66 35.26 9.28
C ILE A 50 -1.48 36.14 9.71
N ILE A 51 -1.70 37.06 10.65
CA ILE A 51 -0.66 37.96 11.17
C ILE A 51 0.36 37.16 12.00
N GLN A 52 -0.13 36.26 12.85
CA GLN A 52 0.71 35.36 13.64
C GLN A 52 1.59 34.46 12.75
N LEU A 53 1.00 33.91 11.68
CA LEU A 53 1.71 33.09 10.70
C LEU A 53 2.74 33.91 9.92
N LEU A 54 2.38 35.11 9.45
CA LEU A 54 3.30 36.02 8.76
C LEU A 54 4.49 36.40 9.65
N PHE A 55 4.26 36.64 10.93
CA PHE A 55 5.33 36.93 11.89
C PHE A 55 6.32 35.76 11.97
N LEU A 56 5.82 34.54 12.16
CA LEU A 56 6.67 33.34 12.19
C LEU A 56 7.45 33.16 10.89
N MET A 57 6.79 33.36 9.75
CA MET A 57 7.42 33.24 8.44
C MET A 57 8.41 34.34 8.13
N ASN A 58 8.31 35.52 8.74
CA ASN A 58 9.26 36.60 8.50
C ASN A 58 10.52 36.45 9.36
N TYR A 59 10.37 36.05 10.63
CA TYR A 59 11.48 36.04 11.59
C TYR A 59 12.14 34.68 11.77
N TYR A 60 11.41 33.58 11.52
CA TYR A 60 11.88 32.22 11.81
C TYR A 60 11.84 31.28 10.60
N LEU A 61 11.74 31.82 9.38
CA LEU A 61 11.58 31.04 8.15
C LEU A 61 12.56 29.88 8.03
N GLN A 62 13.85 30.16 8.23
CA GLN A 62 14.91 29.17 8.02
C GLN A 62 14.77 27.97 8.96
N ASP A 63 14.49 28.23 10.24
CA ASP A 63 14.33 27.16 11.22
C ASP A 63 13.03 26.39 11.01
N ILE A 64 11.93 27.09 10.66
CA ILE A 64 10.67 26.47 10.26
C ILE A 64 10.89 25.51 9.08
N LEU A 65 11.59 25.97 8.04
CA LEU A 65 11.88 25.15 6.85
C LEU A 65 12.70 23.90 7.18
N LYS A 66 13.66 23.97 8.11
CA LYS A 66 14.43 22.78 8.54
C LYS A 66 13.51 21.72 9.15
N TYR A 67 12.65 22.09 10.10
CA TYR A 67 11.73 21.16 10.75
C TYR A 67 10.66 20.62 9.78
N LEU A 68 10.19 21.48 8.88
CA LEU A 68 9.28 21.10 7.81
C LEU A 68 9.91 20.07 6.85
N LEU A 69 11.16 20.28 6.43
CA LEU A 69 11.88 19.36 5.56
C LEU A 69 12.09 17.99 6.21
N ILE A 70 12.55 17.98 7.47
CA ILE A 70 12.73 16.74 8.23
C ILE A 70 11.38 16.03 8.40
N GLY A 71 10.33 16.76 8.78
CA GLY A 71 8.97 16.23 8.91
C GLY A 71 8.45 15.65 7.59
N PHE A 72 8.69 16.33 6.47
CA PHE A 72 8.33 15.86 5.14
C PHE A 72 9.03 14.54 4.79
N VAL A 73 10.34 14.45 4.98
CA VAL A 73 11.11 13.21 4.73
C VAL A 73 10.60 12.06 5.60
N LEU A 74 10.39 12.30 6.90
CA LEU A 74 9.86 11.29 7.82
C LEU A 74 8.46 10.82 7.43
N MET A 75 7.60 11.74 7.00
CA MET A 75 6.25 11.44 6.52
C MET A 75 6.30 10.61 5.24
N THR A 76 7.09 11.02 4.25
CA THR A 76 7.23 10.30 2.98
C THR A 76 7.76 8.89 3.19
N LEU A 77 8.79 8.73 4.02
CA LEU A 77 9.34 7.41 4.35
C LEU A 77 8.32 6.54 5.13
N ASN A 78 7.51 7.12 6.01
CA ASN A 78 6.42 6.41 6.69
C ASN A 78 5.40 5.86 5.69
N VAL A 79 4.87 6.73 4.81
CA VAL A 79 3.86 6.33 3.83
C VAL A 79 4.44 5.31 2.84
N LEU A 80 5.70 5.48 2.43
CA LEU A 80 6.41 4.48 1.60
C LEU A 80 6.54 3.13 2.31
N LEU A 81 6.89 3.13 3.60
CA LEU A 81 7.04 1.89 4.36
C LEU A 81 5.69 1.15 4.47
N VAL A 82 4.60 1.89 4.71
CA VAL A 82 3.24 1.34 4.69
C VAL A 82 2.89 0.78 3.32
N LEU A 83 3.21 1.50 2.23
CA LEU A 83 2.97 1.04 0.88
C LEU A 83 3.75 -0.24 0.56
N MET A 84 5.04 -0.28 0.87
CA MET A 84 5.88 -1.45 0.67
C MET A 84 5.39 -2.64 1.50
N PHE A 85 4.94 -2.40 2.72
CA PHE A 85 4.35 -3.44 3.57
C PHE A 85 3.06 -3.98 2.95
N TYR A 86 2.19 -3.09 2.45
CA TYR A 86 0.96 -3.46 1.76
C TYR A 86 1.24 -4.30 0.50
N ILE A 87 2.13 -3.86 -0.38
CA ILE A 87 2.49 -4.58 -1.61
C ILE A 87 3.09 -5.95 -1.30
N GLN A 88 4.02 -6.03 -0.35
CA GLN A 88 4.66 -7.30 -0.01
C GLN A 88 3.69 -8.28 0.67
N ASN A 89 2.73 -7.78 1.45
CA ASN A 89 1.67 -8.61 2.01
C ASN A 89 0.67 -9.07 0.96
N LYS A 90 0.28 -8.23 -0.02
CA LYS A 90 -0.61 -8.64 -1.11
C LYS A 90 -0.05 -9.85 -1.88
N ARG A 91 1.29 -9.95 -1.99
CA ARG A 91 2.01 -11.05 -2.64
C ARG A 91 2.20 -12.31 -1.77
N GLY A 92 1.77 -12.31 -0.51
CA GLY A 92 1.96 -13.45 0.40
C GLY A 92 0.65 -13.94 1.01
N ASP A 93 0.47 -15.26 1.09
CA ASP A 93 -0.68 -15.92 1.75
C ASP A 93 -0.72 -15.71 3.27
N ILE A 94 -0.94 -14.47 3.71
CA ILE A 94 -0.90 -14.10 5.11
C ILE A 94 -2.31 -14.03 5.67
N LYS A 95 -2.48 -14.65 6.84
CA LYS A 95 -3.71 -14.58 7.64
C LYS A 95 -4.04 -13.11 7.94
N LYS A 96 -5.15 -12.62 7.38
CA LYS A 96 -5.69 -11.24 7.50
C LYS A 96 -5.61 -10.61 8.91
N LYS A 97 -5.62 -11.43 9.98
CA LYS A 97 -5.67 -10.97 11.38
C LYS A 97 -4.35 -10.37 11.90
N GLU A 98 -3.19 -10.88 11.50
CA GLU A 98 -1.88 -10.35 11.94
C GLU A 98 -1.45 -9.12 11.12
N MET A 99 -1.88 -9.06 9.86
CA MET A 99 -1.78 -7.88 8.99
C MET A 99 -2.46 -6.65 9.61
N ASN A 100 -3.66 -6.83 10.16
CA ASN A 100 -4.43 -5.73 10.74
C ASN A 100 -3.69 -5.08 11.92
N GLY A 101 -3.07 -5.86 12.82
CA GLY A 101 -2.41 -5.31 14.01
C GLY A 101 -1.24 -4.37 13.68
N SER A 102 -0.37 -4.79 12.76
CA SER A 102 0.83 -4.00 12.39
C SER A 102 0.46 -2.79 11.55
N MET A 103 -0.46 -2.95 10.59
CA MET A 103 -0.94 -1.85 9.77
C MET A 103 -1.66 -0.79 10.61
N ILE A 104 -2.40 -1.20 11.64
CA ILE A 104 -2.99 -0.28 12.63
C ILE A 104 -1.91 0.48 13.40
N ALA A 105 -0.82 -0.16 13.84
CA ALA A 105 0.27 0.51 14.54
C ALA A 105 0.95 1.58 13.66
N PHE A 106 1.25 1.26 12.41
CA PHE A 106 1.79 2.20 11.44
C PHE A 106 0.85 3.40 11.21
N LEU A 107 -0.45 3.13 11.02
CA LEU A 107 -1.45 4.18 10.81
C LEU A 107 -1.63 5.06 12.04
N LEU A 108 -1.63 4.48 13.24
CA LEU A 108 -1.68 5.22 14.49
C LEU A 108 -0.47 6.16 14.63
N GLY A 109 0.72 5.71 14.24
CA GLY A 109 1.92 6.56 14.21
C GLY A 109 1.72 7.80 13.33
N ILE A 110 1.18 7.63 12.12
CA ILE A 110 0.90 8.76 11.22
C ILE A 110 -0.17 9.69 11.81
N ILE A 111 -1.25 9.14 12.36
CA ILE A 111 -2.36 9.93 12.93
C ILE A 111 -1.89 10.75 14.13
N VAL A 112 -1.15 10.15 15.07
CA VAL A 112 -0.65 10.85 16.26
C VAL A 112 0.26 12.00 15.87
N ASN A 113 1.18 11.78 14.92
CA ASN A 113 2.05 12.83 14.41
C ASN A 113 1.25 13.94 13.70
N GLY A 114 0.25 13.56 12.88
CA GLY A 114 -0.65 14.51 12.23
C GLY A 114 -1.39 15.41 13.22
N ILE A 115 -2.00 14.83 14.26
CA ILE A 115 -2.72 15.58 15.30
C ILE A 115 -1.78 16.52 16.06
N ALA A 116 -0.56 16.08 16.38
CA ALA A 116 0.43 16.89 17.07
C ALA A 116 0.80 18.15 16.26
N LEU A 117 0.99 18.01 14.95
CA LEU A 117 1.33 19.10 14.05
C LEU A 117 0.17 20.08 13.83
N MET A 118 -1.07 19.58 13.82
CA MET A 118 -2.30 20.38 13.65
C MET A 118 -2.56 21.37 14.80
N ARG A 119 -1.90 21.21 15.96
CA ARG A 119 -2.05 22.12 17.10
C ARG A 119 -1.23 23.41 16.98
N THR A 120 -0.39 23.54 15.96
CA THR A 120 0.52 24.69 15.81
C THR A 120 0.01 25.73 14.82
N ILE A 121 0.42 26.99 14.94
CA ILE A 121 0.08 28.05 13.96
C ILE A 121 0.60 27.69 12.56
N ILE A 122 1.66 26.88 12.49
CA ILE A 122 2.34 26.46 11.26
C ILE A 122 1.64 25.25 10.60
N TRP A 123 0.54 24.74 11.18
CA TRP A 123 -0.18 23.57 10.66
C TRP A 123 -0.51 23.59 9.16
N PRO A 124 -0.85 24.74 8.51
CA PRO A 124 -1.17 24.73 7.08
C PRO A 124 0.03 24.29 6.23
N LEU A 125 1.26 24.64 6.65
CA LEU A 125 2.47 24.22 5.93
C LEU A 125 2.69 22.71 6.05
N PHE A 126 2.45 22.15 7.25
CA PHE A 126 2.49 20.69 7.43
C PHE A 126 1.42 19.97 6.62
N LEU A 127 0.22 20.54 6.47
CA LEU A 127 -0.83 19.97 5.62
C LEU A 127 -0.40 19.93 4.15
N VAL A 128 0.17 21.02 3.63
CA VAL A 128 0.68 21.06 2.24
C VAL A 128 1.75 20.00 2.02
N LEU A 129 2.68 19.85 2.98
CA LEU A 129 3.72 18.82 2.90
C LEU A 129 3.16 17.40 3.02
N PHE A 130 2.12 17.20 3.81
CA PHE A 130 1.44 15.92 3.89
C PHE A 130 0.81 15.53 2.55
N ILE A 131 0.10 16.46 1.90
CA ILE A 131 -0.46 16.24 0.56
C ILE A 131 0.66 15.97 -0.44
N ALA A 132 1.73 16.77 -0.44
CA ALA A 132 2.88 16.55 -1.33
C ALA A 132 3.53 15.18 -1.12
N SER A 133 3.68 14.76 0.13
CA SER A 133 4.20 13.44 0.49
C SER A 133 3.30 12.32 -0.04
N LEU A 134 1.98 12.41 0.16
CA LEU A 134 1.03 11.44 -0.39
C LEU A 134 1.10 11.37 -1.91
N THR A 135 1.16 12.53 -2.58
CA THR A 135 1.27 12.60 -4.04
C THR A 135 2.53 11.91 -4.55
N ILE A 136 3.69 12.12 -3.91
CA ILE A 136 4.94 11.45 -4.29
C ILE A 136 4.81 9.95 -4.13
N VAL A 137 4.29 9.48 -2.99
CA VAL A 137 4.12 8.04 -2.77
C VAL A 137 3.10 7.43 -3.72
N TYR A 138 2.04 8.17 -4.06
CA TYR A 138 1.07 7.74 -5.06
C TYR A 138 1.69 7.64 -6.46
N ILE A 139 2.50 8.62 -6.88
CA ILE A 139 3.23 8.55 -8.14
C ILE A 139 4.16 7.33 -8.16
N ILE A 140 4.91 7.11 -7.08
CA ILE A 140 5.77 5.93 -6.93
C ILE A 140 4.94 4.66 -7.05
N TYR A 141 3.80 4.58 -6.35
CA TYR A 141 2.88 3.45 -6.44
C TYR A 141 2.46 3.22 -7.89
N VAL A 142 1.89 4.22 -8.56
CA VAL A 142 1.44 4.12 -9.95
C VAL A 142 2.57 3.69 -10.88
N ILE A 143 3.76 4.27 -10.75
CA ILE A 143 4.93 3.88 -11.56
C ILE A 143 5.30 2.42 -11.30
N THR A 144 5.38 1.99 -10.04
CA THR A 144 5.71 0.60 -9.71
C THR A 144 4.61 -0.36 -10.19
N THR A 145 3.35 -0.01 -9.98
CA THR A 145 2.20 -0.78 -10.42
C THR A 145 2.21 -0.90 -11.94
N TYR A 146 2.38 0.18 -12.70
CA TYR A 146 2.45 0.12 -14.16
C TYR A 146 3.67 -0.65 -14.70
N LEU A 147 4.85 -0.50 -14.07
CA LEU A 147 6.06 -1.23 -14.46
C LEU A 147 6.03 -2.73 -14.14
N TYR A 148 5.26 -3.14 -13.13
CA TYR A 148 5.26 -4.52 -12.63
C TYR A 148 3.92 -5.27 -12.83
N GLU A 149 2.76 -4.61 -12.97
CA GLU A 149 1.45 -5.26 -13.21
C GLU A 149 1.26 -5.70 -14.66
N ASP A 150 1.95 -5.12 -15.65
CA ASP A 150 1.97 -5.65 -17.02
C ASP A 150 2.68 -7.03 -17.15
N LYS A 151 3.13 -7.62 -16.04
CA LYS A 151 3.78 -8.94 -16.01
C LYS A 151 3.11 -9.99 -15.12
N ASP A 152 2.29 -9.57 -14.15
CA ASP A 152 1.64 -10.47 -13.19
C ASP A 152 0.12 -10.36 -13.26
N GLU A 153 -0.50 -10.98 -14.28
CA GLU A 153 -1.91 -11.38 -14.21
C GLU A 153 -2.08 -12.33 -13.01
N PHE A 154 -2.60 -11.81 -11.90
CA PHE A 154 -3.03 -12.60 -10.75
C PHE A 154 -4.46 -13.07 -11.00
N TYR A 155 -4.68 -14.39 -10.98
CA TYR A 155 -6.00 -14.98 -11.10
C TYR A 155 -6.53 -15.33 -9.70
N GLU A 156 -7.80 -15.03 -9.42
CA GLU A 156 -8.47 -15.51 -8.21
C GLU A 156 -8.70 -17.04 -8.29
N ASP A 157 -8.78 -17.70 -7.13
CA ASP A 157 -9.01 -19.16 -7.08
C ASP A 157 -10.42 -19.47 -7.58
N ASN A 158 -10.51 -20.30 -8.61
CA ASN A 158 -11.71 -20.57 -9.41
C ASN A 158 -12.14 -19.40 -10.33
N GLU A 159 -11.23 -18.51 -10.69
CA GLU A 159 -11.51 -17.50 -11.72
C GLU A 159 -11.68 -18.15 -13.09
N GLN A 160 -12.74 -17.73 -13.78
CA GLN A 160 -13.09 -18.24 -15.10
C GLN A 160 -12.28 -17.50 -16.17
N VAL A 161 -11.32 -18.20 -16.77
CA VAL A 161 -10.43 -17.65 -17.79
C VAL A 161 -11.14 -17.53 -19.14
N LYS A 162 -11.93 -18.54 -19.50
CA LYS A 162 -12.62 -18.57 -20.79
C LYS A 162 -13.84 -19.48 -20.76
N ILE A 163 -14.90 -19.06 -21.45
CA ILE A 163 -16.00 -19.95 -21.86
C ILE A 163 -16.00 -19.99 -23.38
N GLU A 164 -15.97 -21.21 -23.93
CA GLU A 164 -16.25 -21.45 -25.33
C GLU A 164 -17.53 -22.28 -25.43
N ALA A 165 -18.52 -21.79 -26.16
CA ALA A 165 -19.83 -22.41 -26.30
C ALA A 165 -20.12 -22.77 -27.76
N HIS A 166 -21.26 -23.45 -27.99
CA HIS A 166 -21.79 -23.83 -29.31
C HIS A 166 -21.13 -25.04 -29.98
N PHE A 167 -20.53 -25.95 -29.22
CA PHE A 167 -20.09 -27.22 -29.78
C PHE A 167 -21.28 -28.14 -30.06
N GLN A 168 -21.34 -28.69 -31.27
CA GLN A 168 -22.41 -29.59 -31.70
C GLN A 168 -22.25 -30.99 -31.10
N THR A 169 -21.01 -31.43 -30.87
CA THR A 169 -20.70 -32.73 -30.27
C THR A 169 -19.85 -32.57 -29.01
N LYS A 170 -19.88 -33.60 -28.15
CA LYS A 170 -19.03 -33.66 -26.97
C LYS A 170 -17.56 -33.84 -27.38
N GLU A 171 -17.30 -34.62 -28.42
CA GLU A 171 -15.94 -34.84 -28.90
C GLU A 171 -15.27 -33.54 -29.36
N ASP A 172 -16.00 -32.65 -30.03
CA ASP A 172 -15.46 -31.36 -30.47
C ASP A 172 -15.10 -30.45 -29.28
N ALA A 173 -15.96 -30.42 -28.27
CA ALA A 173 -15.72 -29.67 -27.03
C ALA A 173 -14.48 -30.23 -26.28
N GLU A 174 -14.35 -31.55 -26.17
CA GLU A 174 -13.20 -32.18 -25.53
C GLU A 174 -11.89 -31.98 -26.31
N LYS A 175 -11.95 -32.02 -27.64
CA LYS A 175 -10.80 -31.78 -28.51
C LYS A 175 -10.29 -30.35 -28.34
N TYR A 176 -11.20 -29.36 -28.40
CA TYR A 176 -10.85 -27.97 -28.14
C TYR A 176 -10.26 -27.78 -26.74
N ALA A 177 -10.84 -28.45 -25.73
CA ALA A 177 -10.33 -28.37 -24.37
C ALA A 177 -8.88 -28.89 -24.23
N LYS A 178 -8.56 -30.00 -24.92
CA LYS A 178 -7.20 -30.55 -24.96
C LYS A 178 -6.23 -29.61 -25.66
N GLU A 179 -6.61 -29.03 -26.79
CA GLU A 179 -5.76 -28.09 -27.54
C GLU A 179 -5.48 -26.82 -26.73
N PHE A 180 -6.50 -26.26 -26.08
CA PHE A 180 -6.36 -25.09 -25.23
C PHE A 180 -5.46 -25.37 -24.01
N MET A 181 -5.67 -26.51 -23.33
CA MET A 181 -4.77 -26.90 -22.24
C MET A 181 -3.34 -27.12 -22.73
N ALA A 182 -3.13 -27.82 -23.84
CA ALA A 182 -1.79 -28.07 -24.35
C ALA A 182 -1.03 -26.78 -24.66
N HIS A 183 -1.73 -25.74 -25.10
CA HIS A 183 -1.12 -24.45 -25.40
C HIS A 183 -0.86 -23.59 -24.15
N TRP A 184 -1.79 -23.60 -23.19
CA TRP A 184 -1.78 -22.63 -22.09
C TRP A 184 -1.34 -23.19 -20.75
N ASN A 185 -1.30 -24.51 -20.56
CA ASN A 185 -1.01 -25.11 -19.26
C ASN A 185 0.39 -24.68 -18.75
N ASP A 186 1.41 -24.69 -19.60
CA ASP A 186 2.76 -24.22 -19.24
C ASP A 186 2.80 -22.75 -18.78
N TYR A 187 1.95 -21.89 -19.34
CA TYR A 187 1.84 -20.48 -18.96
C TYR A 187 1.28 -20.33 -17.54
N PHE A 188 0.20 -21.05 -17.24
CA PHE A 188 -0.44 -21.03 -15.93
C PHE A 188 0.42 -21.72 -14.86
N GLU A 189 1.05 -22.86 -15.18
CA GLU A 189 1.93 -23.58 -14.25
C GLU A 189 3.14 -22.74 -13.84
N LYS A 190 3.78 -22.03 -14.79
CA LYS A 190 4.88 -21.10 -14.49
C LYS A 190 4.46 -19.96 -13.56
N LYS A 191 3.16 -19.64 -13.52
CA LYS A 191 2.56 -18.62 -12.65
C LYS A 191 1.98 -19.21 -11.35
N GLY A 192 2.15 -20.51 -11.08
CA GLY A 192 1.66 -21.17 -9.86
C GLY A 192 0.18 -21.54 -9.87
N TYR A 193 -0.42 -21.59 -11.07
CA TYR A 193 -1.83 -21.89 -11.28
C TYR A 193 -2.00 -23.19 -12.07
N ARG A 194 -3.05 -23.94 -11.75
CA ARG A 194 -3.52 -25.10 -12.50
C ARG A 194 -4.73 -24.71 -13.33
N LEU A 195 -4.65 -24.93 -14.64
CA LEU A 195 -5.80 -24.77 -15.51
C LEU A 195 -6.68 -26.03 -15.44
N VAL A 196 -7.97 -25.85 -15.21
CA VAL A 196 -8.98 -26.92 -15.16
C VAL A 196 -10.08 -26.62 -16.16
N ASN A 197 -10.56 -27.64 -16.86
CA ASN A 197 -11.70 -27.50 -17.76
C ASN A 197 -12.95 -28.20 -17.20
N HIS A 198 -14.11 -27.66 -17.56
CA HIS A 198 -15.41 -28.29 -17.34
C HIS A 198 -16.19 -28.31 -18.65
N VAL A 199 -16.43 -29.52 -19.18
CA VAL A 199 -17.29 -29.71 -20.35
C VAL A 199 -18.72 -29.93 -19.85
N LYS A 200 -19.62 -29.03 -20.20
CA LYS A 200 -21.01 -29.03 -19.73
C LYS A 200 -21.97 -28.99 -20.92
N TYR A 201 -23.19 -29.47 -20.69
CA TYR A 201 -24.26 -29.50 -21.67
C TYR A 201 -25.39 -28.56 -21.21
N ASP A 202 -25.75 -27.58 -22.05
CA ASP A 202 -26.68 -26.50 -21.68
C ASP A 202 -28.17 -26.88 -21.85
N GLY A 203 -28.49 -28.16 -22.05
CA GLY A 203 -29.89 -28.61 -22.24
C GLY A 203 -30.54 -28.16 -23.56
N LYS A 204 -29.99 -27.16 -24.25
CA LYS A 204 -30.42 -26.65 -25.57
C LYS A 204 -29.65 -27.30 -26.74
N ASN A 205 -29.23 -28.56 -26.60
CA ASN A 205 -28.48 -29.29 -27.64
C ASN A 205 -27.10 -28.70 -27.98
N GLN A 206 -26.47 -28.00 -27.04
CA GLN A 206 -25.16 -27.37 -27.22
C GLN A 206 -24.22 -27.71 -26.06
N TRP A 207 -23.00 -28.10 -26.41
CA TRP A 207 -21.90 -28.33 -25.49
C TRP A 207 -21.08 -27.05 -25.33
N HIS A 208 -20.57 -26.81 -24.12
CA HIS A 208 -19.66 -25.72 -23.83
C HIS A 208 -18.52 -26.19 -22.92
N VAL A 209 -17.40 -25.48 -23.01
CA VAL A 209 -16.19 -25.70 -22.22
C VAL A 209 -15.92 -24.45 -21.42
N GLU A 210 -15.84 -24.61 -20.10
CA GLU A 210 -15.39 -23.56 -19.19
C GLU A 210 -13.96 -23.89 -18.76
N PHE A 211 -13.05 -22.91 -18.81
CA PHE A 211 -11.71 -23.01 -18.25
C PHE A 211 -11.62 -22.15 -17.01
N VAL A 212 -11.15 -22.76 -15.93
CA VAL A 212 -11.06 -22.19 -14.60
C VAL A 212 -9.64 -22.36 -14.10
N VAL A 213 -9.12 -21.33 -13.44
CA VAL A 213 -7.81 -21.38 -12.80
C VAL A 213 -7.97 -21.79 -11.33
N GLN A 214 -7.17 -22.75 -10.91
CA GLN A 214 -7.04 -23.16 -9.50
C GLN A 214 -5.65 -22.87 -9.00
N SER A 215 -5.54 -22.31 -7.80
CA SER A 215 -4.26 -22.09 -7.14
C SER A 215 -3.56 -23.44 -6.84
N MET A 216 -2.28 -23.57 -7.21
CA MET A 216 -1.46 -24.70 -6.79
C MET A 216 -0.98 -24.44 -5.35
N LYS A 217 -1.68 -25.01 -4.36
CA LYS A 217 -1.28 -24.97 -2.94
C LYS A 217 0.07 -25.63 -2.68
#